data_AF-A0A2V8D680-F1
#
_entry.id   AF-A0A2V8D680-F1
#
_cell.length_a   1.000
_cell.length_b   1.000
_cell.length_c   1.000
_cell.angle_alpha   90.00
_cell.angle_beta   90.00
_cell.angle_gamma   90.00
#
_symmetry.space_group_name_H-M   'P 1'
#
loop_
_entity.id
_entity.type
_entity.pdbx_description
1 polymer ?
#
loop_
_entity_poly.entity_id
_entity_poly.type
_entity_poly.pdbx_seq_one_letter_code
_entity_poly.pdbx_strand_id
1 'polypeptide(L)'
;MDANGNPVATAGTENFAYMPKFVMPGIYQIADTAYANAHRFMLDGSPETGDVFDATAGIWKTIIVGGANGGARGFYALDITDPKNPKGLWEFCSDLTLCPAIGTVSHSDTDLGFTYGNPVIGKRAFDGKWVVVLTSGLNNVSPGTGVGFFYVLDAITGQVLDKVSTGVGTTVTPSGLMRQGGYFKAGLVDAKMDFVYGGDLQGNVWRIDMSTSPPALMHMATLKDGAGNPQPISVRPVVTNL
;
A
#
# COMPACT_ATOMS: atom_id res chain seq x y z
N MET A 1 -30.44 -0.36 -6.97
CA MET A 1 -31.91 -0.38 -6.80
C MET A 1 -32.33 0.96 -6.21
N ASP A 2 -33.47 1.53 -6.60
CA ASP A 2 -34.04 2.69 -5.92
C ASP A 2 -34.73 2.26 -4.60
N ALA A 3 -35.28 3.22 -3.84
CA ALA A 3 -36.00 2.94 -2.59
C ALA A 3 -37.23 2.03 -2.76
N ASN A 4 -37.63 1.73 -4.00
CA ASN A 4 -38.74 0.86 -4.35
C ASN A 4 -38.29 -0.47 -4.97
N GLY A 5 -36.99 -0.78 -4.97
CA GLY A 5 -36.47 -2.07 -5.43
C GLY A 5 -36.35 -2.24 -6.94
N ASN A 6 -36.45 -1.16 -7.73
CA ASN A 6 -36.28 -1.24 -9.18
C ASN A 6 -34.80 -1.19 -9.59
N PRO A 7 -34.37 -1.95 -10.62
CA PRO A 7 -33.03 -1.81 -11.18
C PRO A 7 -32.90 -0.42 -11.79
N VAL A 8 -32.08 0.42 -11.18
CA VAL A 8 -31.80 1.77 -11.71
C VAL A 8 -30.89 1.59 -12.91
N ALA A 9 -31.31 2.05 -14.09
CA ALA A 9 -30.55 2.00 -15.35
C ALA A 9 -29.23 2.81 -15.35
N THR A 10 -28.76 3.25 -14.18
CA THR A 10 -27.55 4.04 -13.93
C THR A 10 -26.60 3.40 -12.90
N ALA A 11 -26.88 2.19 -12.42
CA ALA A 11 -25.90 1.44 -11.63
C ALA A 11 -24.77 0.92 -12.55
N GLY A 12 -23.52 1.18 -12.18
CA GLY A 12 -22.35 0.81 -13.00
C GLY A 12 -21.97 1.83 -14.08
N THR A 13 -22.55 3.04 -14.07
CA THR A 13 -22.08 4.14 -14.92
C THR A 13 -20.68 4.57 -14.49
N GLU A 14 -19.75 4.63 -15.45
CA GLU A 14 -18.39 5.12 -15.22
C GLU A 14 -18.42 6.60 -14.79
N ASN A 15 -17.83 6.89 -13.62
CA ASN A 15 -17.74 8.26 -13.10
C ASN A 15 -16.38 8.90 -13.42
N PHE A 16 -15.30 8.16 -13.20
CA PHE A 16 -13.95 8.59 -13.49
C PHE A 16 -13.04 7.38 -13.70
N ALA A 17 -11.91 7.61 -14.35
CA ALA A 17 -10.82 6.66 -14.48
C ALA A 17 -9.51 7.34 -14.09
N TYR A 18 -8.61 6.58 -13.48
CA TYR A 18 -7.27 7.05 -13.16
C TYR A 18 -6.25 5.96 -13.56
N MET A 19 -5.18 6.40 -14.21
CA MET A 19 -4.09 5.52 -14.63
C MET A 19 -2.77 6.07 -14.09
N PRO A 20 -2.13 5.41 -13.12
CA PRO A 20 -0.84 5.83 -12.62
C PRO A 20 0.23 5.77 -13.72
N LYS A 21 1.19 6.70 -13.69
CA LYS A 21 2.29 6.75 -14.67
C LYS A 21 3.11 5.48 -14.66
N PHE A 22 3.31 4.88 -13.49
CA PHE A 22 4.11 3.66 -13.35
C PHE A 22 3.51 2.41 -14.04
N VAL A 23 2.24 2.45 -14.48
CA VAL A 23 1.59 1.40 -15.27
C VAL A 23 1.69 1.67 -16.78
N MET A 24 1.87 2.93 -17.18
CA MET A 24 1.82 3.36 -18.59
C MET A 24 2.82 2.63 -19.51
N PRO A 25 4.06 2.28 -19.12
CA PRO A 25 4.97 1.54 -19.99
C PRO A 25 4.41 0.20 -20.50
N GLY A 26 3.47 -0.41 -19.77
CA GLY A 26 2.83 -1.67 -20.16
C GLY A 26 1.62 -1.52 -21.07
N ILE A 27 1.10 -0.31 -21.30
CA ILE A 27 -0.24 -0.11 -21.90
C ILE A 27 -0.35 -0.60 -23.35
N TYR A 28 0.74 -0.63 -24.10
CA TYR A 28 0.70 -1.16 -25.47
C TYR A 28 0.30 -2.64 -25.49
N GLN A 29 0.52 -3.38 -24.40
CA GLN A 29 0.23 -4.82 -24.31
C GLN A 29 -1.26 -5.11 -24.19
N ILE A 30 -2.06 -4.17 -23.67
CA ILE A 30 -3.52 -4.31 -23.63
C ILE A 30 -4.18 -3.96 -24.96
N ALA A 31 -3.45 -3.29 -25.86
CA ALA A 31 -3.90 -2.99 -27.22
C ALA A 31 -3.53 -4.09 -28.24
N ASP A 32 -2.90 -5.18 -27.78
CA ASP A 32 -2.48 -6.28 -28.65
C ASP A 32 -3.70 -7.04 -29.21
N THR A 33 -3.72 -7.32 -30.51
CA THR A 33 -4.79 -8.08 -31.17
C THR A 33 -4.96 -9.50 -30.62
N ALA A 34 -3.92 -10.07 -30.00
CA ALA A 34 -3.93 -11.38 -29.36
C ALA A 34 -4.22 -11.31 -27.84
N TYR A 35 -4.59 -10.13 -27.30
CA TYR A 35 -4.82 -9.91 -25.86
C TYR A 35 -5.74 -10.93 -25.21
N ALA A 36 -6.76 -11.42 -25.93
CA ALA A 36 -7.69 -12.44 -25.43
C ALA A 36 -6.97 -13.72 -24.92
N ASN A 37 -5.81 -14.05 -25.48
CA ASN A 37 -5.01 -15.22 -25.08
C ASN A 37 -3.87 -14.88 -24.10
N ALA A 38 -3.69 -13.59 -23.77
CA ALA A 38 -2.56 -13.08 -23.01
C ALA A 38 -2.98 -11.92 -22.08
N HIS A 39 -4.14 -12.06 -21.42
CA HIS A 39 -4.65 -11.05 -20.50
C HIS A 39 -3.58 -10.66 -19.47
N ARG A 40 -3.32 -9.35 -19.35
CA ARG A 40 -2.38 -8.82 -18.38
C ARG A 40 -3.11 -8.00 -17.34
N PHE A 41 -2.95 -8.42 -16.10
CA PHE A 41 -3.31 -7.63 -14.94
C PHE A 41 -2.42 -6.39 -14.87
N MET A 42 -3.02 -5.24 -14.60
CA MET A 42 -2.33 -3.94 -14.58
C MET A 42 -2.52 -3.25 -13.24
N LEU A 43 -3.74 -2.78 -12.96
CA LEU A 43 -4.08 -2.03 -11.75
C LEU A 43 -5.22 -2.73 -11.00
N ASP A 44 -5.05 -4.02 -10.73
CA ASP A 44 -6.09 -4.87 -10.13
C ASP A 44 -6.02 -4.93 -8.60
N GLY A 45 -5.23 -4.05 -7.98
CA GLY A 45 -5.17 -3.93 -6.53
C GLY A 45 -6.51 -3.45 -5.97
N SER A 46 -6.96 -4.06 -4.86
CA SER A 46 -8.09 -3.51 -4.10
C SER A 46 -7.59 -2.28 -3.36
N PRO A 47 -8.06 -1.07 -3.72
CA PRO A 47 -7.64 0.13 -3.01
C PRO A 47 -8.28 0.17 -1.62
N GLU A 48 -7.65 0.94 -0.74
CA GLU A 48 -8.13 1.23 0.62
C GLU A 48 -8.52 2.71 0.68
N THR A 49 -9.66 3.00 1.29
CA THR A 49 -10.19 4.37 1.43
C THR A 49 -10.14 4.83 2.88
N GLY A 50 -9.85 6.10 3.12
CA GLY A 50 -9.87 6.67 4.47
C GLY A 50 -9.93 8.19 4.46
N ASP A 51 -10.46 8.76 5.54
CA ASP A 51 -10.45 10.20 5.76
C ASP A 51 -9.16 10.62 6.46
N VAL A 52 -8.54 11.68 5.95
CA VAL A 52 -7.30 12.25 6.48
C VAL A 52 -7.44 13.77 6.61
N PHE A 53 -6.78 14.36 7.60
CA PHE A 53 -6.79 15.81 7.79
C PHE A 53 -5.51 16.42 7.22
N ASP A 54 -5.66 17.28 6.21
CA ASP A 54 -4.60 18.10 5.66
C ASP A 54 -4.39 19.31 6.57
N ALA A 55 -3.39 19.23 7.44
CA ALA A 55 -3.09 20.29 8.39
C ALA A 55 -2.61 21.60 7.74
N THR A 56 -2.03 21.52 6.53
CA THR A 56 -1.56 22.70 5.80
C THR A 56 -2.71 23.47 5.17
N ALA A 57 -3.67 22.75 4.57
CA ALA A 57 -4.87 23.36 3.99
C ALA A 57 -6.00 23.57 5.03
N GLY A 58 -5.91 22.94 6.20
CA GLY A 58 -6.93 23.02 7.26
C GLY A 58 -8.24 22.32 6.90
N ILE A 59 -8.20 21.28 6.06
CA ILE A 59 -9.39 20.61 5.53
C ILE A 59 -9.30 19.09 5.68
N TRP A 60 -10.45 18.44 5.85
CA TRP A 60 -10.58 17.00 5.72
C TRP A 60 -10.61 16.60 4.25
N LYS A 61 -9.98 15.47 3.95
CA LYS A 61 -9.98 14.85 2.64
C LYS A 61 -10.35 13.38 2.77
N THR A 62 -11.19 12.88 1.88
CA THR A 62 -11.37 11.44 1.68
C THR A 62 -10.38 11.00 0.61
N ILE A 63 -9.48 10.09 0.95
CA ILE A 63 -8.46 9.60 0.03
C ILE A 63 -8.67 8.13 -0.28
N ILE A 64 -8.19 7.72 -1.45
CA ILE A 64 -8.09 6.34 -1.86
C ILE A 64 -6.64 6.03 -2.18
N VAL A 65 -6.12 4.93 -1.66
CA VAL A 65 -4.74 4.48 -1.88
C VAL A 65 -4.76 3.07 -2.41
N GLY A 66 -4.08 2.83 -3.52
CA GLY A 66 -4.05 1.52 -4.18
C GLY A 66 -2.67 1.12 -4.66
N GLY A 67 -2.48 -0.19 -4.79
CA GLY A 67 -1.34 -0.81 -5.48
C GLY A 67 -1.75 -1.39 -6.83
N ALA A 68 -0.78 -1.90 -7.58
CA ALA A 68 -0.96 -2.54 -8.88
C ALA A 68 -0.91 -4.07 -8.82
N ASN A 69 -0.84 -4.67 -7.62
CA ASN A 69 -0.62 -6.11 -7.47
C ASN A 69 0.58 -6.54 -8.35
N GLY A 70 0.35 -7.45 -9.31
CA GLY A 70 1.37 -7.96 -10.23
C GLY A 70 1.60 -7.13 -11.49
N GLY A 71 0.83 -6.06 -11.73
CA GLY A 71 0.93 -5.30 -12.98
C GLY A 71 2.08 -4.29 -13.00
N ALA A 72 2.43 -3.73 -11.84
CA ALA A 72 3.55 -2.81 -11.70
C ALA A 72 4.05 -2.72 -10.25
N ARG A 73 5.22 -2.10 -10.07
CA ARG A 73 5.85 -1.89 -8.76
C ARG A 73 5.59 -0.47 -8.27
N GLY A 74 4.39 -0.23 -7.76
CA GLY A 74 3.98 1.11 -7.34
C GLY A 74 2.68 1.16 -6.54
N PHE A 75 2.54 2.25 -5.79
CA PHE A 75 1.33 2.68 -5.11
C PHE A 75 0.93 4.07 -5.60
N TYR A 76 -0.35 4.41 -5.50
CA TYR A 76 -0.88 5.73 -5.81
C TYR A 76 -1.88 6.17 -4.75
N ALA A 77 -2.08 7.48 -4.63
CA ALA A 77 -3.16 8.06 -3.84
C ALA A 77 -3.92 9.14 -4.60
N LEU A 78 -5.23 9.15 -4.45
CA LEU A 78 -6.12 10.19 -4.97
C LEU A 78 -6.94 10.80 -3.83
N ASP A 79 -7.20 12.09 -3.95
CA ASP A 79 -8.24 12.80 -3.19
C ASP A 79 -9.57 12.63 -3.93
N ILE A 80 -10.51 11.94 -3.30
CA ILE A 80 -11.85 11.65 -3.79
C ILE A 80 -12.93 12.36 -2.96
N THR A 81 -12.56 13.42 -2.24
CA THR A 81 -13.51 14.22 -1.44
C THR A 81 -14.65 14.77 -2.30
N ASP A 82 -14.35 15.18 -3.54
CA ASP A 82 -15.34 15.42 -4.58
C ASP A 82 -15.30 14.24 -5.58
N PRO A 83 -16.27 13.31 -5.53
CA PRO A 83 -16.29 12.13 -6.40
C PRO A 83 -16.49 12.47 -7.88
N LYS A 84 -16.89 13.71 -8.23
CA LYS A 84 -17.01 14.17 -9.61
C LYS A 84 -15.69 14.72 -10.15
N ASN A 85 -14.78 15.14 -9.28
CA ASN A 85 -13.51 15.76 -9.64
C ASN A 85 -12.35 15.21 -8.79
N PRO A 86 -12.05 13.90 -8.88
CA PRO A 86 -10.95 13.31 -8.13
C PRO A 86 -9.61 13.91 -8.55
N LYS A 87 -8.68 14.05 -7.61
CA LYS A 87 -7.36 14.65 -7.83
C LYS A 87 -6.25 13.69 -7.44
N GLY A 88 -5.22 13.58 -8.26
CA GLY A 88 -4.00 12.86 -7.88
C GLY A 88 -3.30 13.56 -6.73
N LEU A 89 -2.97 12.82 -5.67
CA LEU A 89 -2.13 13.31 -4.58
C LEU A 89 -0.67 12.96 -4.84
N TRP A 90 -0.37 11.68 -5.01
CA TRP A 90 0.99 11.20 -5.23
C TRP A 90 1.00 9.80 -5.86
N GLU A 91 2.12 9.47 -6.48
CA GLU A 91 2.47 8.12 -6.91
C GLU A 91 3.82 7.79 -6.26
N PHE A 92 3.98 6.56 -5.76
CA PHE A 92 5.22 6.06 -5.17
C PHE A 92 5.60 4.75 -5.85
N CYS A 93 6.71 4.72 -6.60
CA CYS A 93 7.06 3.53 -7.41
C CYS A 93 8.55 3.19 -7.41
N SER A 94 8.90 2.02 -7.95
CA SER A 94 10.29 1.56 -7.99
C SER A 94 11.20 2.30 -8.98
N ASP A 95 10.61 3.08 -9.90
CA ASP A 95 11.30 3.72 -11.00
C ASP A 95 11.27 5.24 -10.85
N LEU A 96 12.45 5.85 -10.65
CA LEU A 96 12.63 7.29 -10.51
C LEU A 96 12.19 8.07 -11.75
N THR A 97 12.25 7.47 -12.94
CA THR A 97 11.85 8.13 -14.19
C THR A 97 10.33 8.24 -14.31
N LEU A 98 9.59 7.30 -13.72
CA LEU A 98 8.13 7.28 -13.71
C LEU A 98 7.56 8.06 -12.52
N CYS A 99 8.21 7.96 -11.35
CA CYS A 99 7.87 8.69 -10.14
C CYS A 99 9.03 9.61 -9.69
N PRO A 100 9.26 10.72 -10.42
CA PRO A 100 10.31 11.66 -10.09
C PRO A 100 9.99 12.42 -8.80
N ALA A 101 11.04 12.94 -8.15
CA ALA A 101 10.87 13.82 -7.01
C ALA A 101 10.09 15.10 -7.38
N ILE A 102 9.24 15.56 -6.47
CA ILE A 102 8.54 16.84 -6.58
C ILE A 102 9.11 17.77 -5.49
N GLY A 103 9.91 18.74 -5.91
CA GLY A 103 10.69 19.57 -4.97
C GLY A 103 11.71 18.72 -4.22
N THR A 104 11.63 18.71 -2.88
CA THR A 104 12.50 17.91 -2.01
C THR A 104 11.93 16.55 -1.64
N VAL A 105 10.71 16.23 -2.10
CA VAL A 105 10.02 14.98 -1.77
C VAL A 105 10.34 13.92 -2.81
N SER A 106 10.99 12.82 -2.38
CA SER A 106 11.22 11.66 -3.25
C SER A 106 9.97 10.78 -3.31
N HIS A 107 9.65 10.34 -4.52
CA HIS A 107 8.51 9.49 -4.84
C HIS A 107 8.92 8.14 -5.42
N SER A 108 10.19 7.76 -5.27
CA SER A 108 10.66 6.46 -5.73
C SER A 108 11.64 5.81 -4.77
N ASP A 109 11.60 4.48 -4.76
CA ASP A 109 12.52 3.64 -4.00
C ASP A 109 12.69 2.29 -4.70
N THR A 110 13.94 1.93 -5.02
CA THR A 110 14.26 0.72 -5.79
C THR A 110 13.91 -0.58 -5.07
N ASP A 111 13.72 -0.55 -3.74
CA ASP A 111 13.30 -1.69 -2.94
C ASP A 111 11.77 -1.91 -2.95
N LEU A 112 11.02 -1.17 -3.77
CA LEU A 112 9.61 -1.44 -4.00
C LEU A 112 9.44 -2.53 -5.08
N GLY A 113 8.62 -3.53 -4.76
CA GLY A 113 8.23 -4.64 -5.61
C GLY A 113 6.76 -4.59 -6.00
N PHE A 114 6.22 -5.74 -6.38
CA PHE A 114 4.80 -5.90 -6.73
C PHE A 114 3.91 -5.74 -5.51
N THR A 115 2.95 -4.81 -5.61
CA THR A 115 2.26 -4.21 -4.48
C THR A 115 0.95 -4.92 -4.17
N TYR A 116 1.07 -6.20 -3.75
CA TYR A 116 -0.07 -7.03 -3.28
C TYR A 116 -0.55 -6.70 -1.85
N GLY A 117 0.19 -5.84 -1.15
CA GLY A 117 -0.14 -5.39 0.20
C GLY A 117 -1.18 -4.27 0.18
N ASN A 118 -2.25 -4.43 0.96
CA ASN A 118 -3.22 -3.35 1.16
C ASN A 118 -2.60 -2.25 2.04
N PRO A 119 -2.71 -0.97 1.65
CA PRO A 119 -2.27 0.15 2.49
C PRO A 119 -3.01 0.20 3.83
N VAL A 120 -2.36 0.72 4.86
CA VAL A 120 -3.03 1.05 6.14
C VAL A 120 -2.99 2.55 6.34
N ILE A 121 -4.17 3.17 6.43
CA ILE A 121 -4.32 4.62 6.59
C ILE A 121 -4.66 4.93 8.06
N GLY A 122 -3.98 5.91 8.65
CA GLY A 122 -4.26 6.31 10.03
C GLY A 122 -3.35 7.43 10.53
N LYS A 123 -3.55 7.84 11.78
CA LYS A 123 -2.66 8.75 12.49
C LYS A 123 -1.54 7.97 13.16
N ARG A 124 -0.30 8.38 12.93
CA ARG A 124 0.88 7.85 13.60
C ARG A 124 0.83 8.17 15.09
N ALA A 125 1.08 7.17 15.94
CA ALA A 125 0.76 7.26 17.36
C ALA A 125 1.60 8.26 18.15
N PHE A 126 2.83 8.58 17.74
CA PHE A 126 3.70 9.46 18.51
C PHE A 126 3.48 10.97 18.28
N ASP A 127 3.01 11.38 17.09
CA ASP A 127 2.81 12.80 16.72
C ASP A 127 1.43 13.12 16.16
N GLY A 128 0.57 12.13 15.95
CA GLY A 128 -0.77 12.30 15.41
C GLY A 128 -0.81 12.64 13.93
N LYS A 129 0.32 12.54 13.21
CA LYS A 129 0.40 12.85 11.78
C LYS A 129 -0.34 11.80 10.96
N TRP A 130 -1.11 12.23 9.96
CA TRP A 130 -1.77 11.32 9.03
C TRP A 130 -0.76 10.68 8.09
N VAL A 131 -0.73 9.36 8.11
CA VAL A 131 0.21 8.54 7.35
C VAL A 131 -0.49 7.39 6.64
N VAL A 132 0.20 6.89 5.62
CA VAL A 132 -0.14 5.66 4.91
C VAL A 132 1.04 4.71 5.09
N VAL A 133 0.78 3.54 5.67
CA VAL A 133 1.78 2.48 5.77
C VAL A 133 1.64 1.57 4.57
N LEU A 134 2.76 1.27 3.93
CA LEU A 134 2.88 0.40 2.76
C LEU A 134 3.96 -0.66 3.04
N THR A 135 4.01 -1.70 2.21
CA THR A 135 5.03 -2.74 2.27
C THR A 135 5.84 -2.80 0.99
N SER A 136 7.07 -3.33 1.05
CA SER A 136 7.93 -3.55 -0.13
C SER A 136 7.33 -4.49 -1.18
N GLY A 137 6.42 -5.39 -0.81
CA GLY A 137 5.76 -6.28 -1.76
C GLY A 137 6.65 -7.42 -2.25
N LEU A 138 6.24 -8.06 -3.34
CA LEU A 138 6.89 -9.24 -3.92
C LEU A 138 7.93 -8.89 -4.98
N ASN A 139 8.96 -9.73 -5.14
CA ASN A 139 9.98 -9.57 -6.17
C ASN A 139 10.53 -8.14 -6.25
N ASN A 140 10.79 -7.51 -5.11
CA ASN A 140 11.51 -6.24 -5.02
C ASN A 140 13.02 -6.43 -5.23
N VAL A 141 13.34 -7.17 -6.28
CA VAL A 141 14.68 -7.57 -6.70
C VAL A 141 14.93 -6.88 -8.04
N SER A 142 16.15 -6.34 -8.20
CA SER A 142 16.61 -5.63 -9.40
C SER A 142 15.73 -4.42 -9.79
N PRO A 143 16.16 -3.18 -9.51
CA PRO A 143 17.39 -2.78 -8.80
C PRO A 143 17.35 -2.97 -7.27
N GLY A 144 16.23 -3.40 -6.69
CA GLY A 144 16.08 -3.59 -5.25
C GLY A 144 16.86 -4.76 -4.64
N THR A 145 16.90 -4.78 -3.31
CA THR A 145 17.69 -5.71 -2.47
C THR A 145 16.99 -7.05 -2.17
N GLY A 146 15.67 -7.14 -2.39
CA GLY A 146 14.85 -8.28 -1.96
C GLY A 146 14.51 -8.29 -0.48
N VAL A 147 14.95 -7.29 0.29
CA VAL A 147 14.66 -7.16 1.73
C VAL A 147 13.22 -6.70 1.95
N GLY A 148 12.57 -7.18 3.01
CA GLY A 148 11.23 -6.72 3.39
C GLY A 148 11.27 -5.35 4.08
N PHE A 149 10.45 -4.40 3.64
CA PHE A 149 10.35 -3.07 4.23
C PHE A 149 8.90 -2.67 4.52
N PHE A 150 8.70 -1.97 5.64
CA PHE A 150 7.53 -1.11 5.82
C PHE A 150 7.91 0.32 5.44
N TYR A 151 7.06 0.98 4.67
CA TYR A 151 7.19 2.39 4.34
C TYR A 151 6.09 3.17 5.03
N VAL A 152 6.43 4.21 5.77
CA VAL A 152 5.48 5.14 6.38
C VAL A 152 5.52 6.42 5.57
N LEU A 153 4.48 6.67 4.78
CA LEU A 153 4.37 7.87 3.94
C LEU A 153 3.45 8.89 4.60
N ASP A 154 3.75 10.18 4.41
CA ASP A 154 2.80 11.25 4.64
C ASP A 154 1.58 11.07 3.73
N ALA A 155 0.38 11.10 4.30
CA ALA A 155 -0.83 10.75 3.56
C ALA A 155 -1.18 11.75 2.43
N ILE A 156 -0.81 13.03 2.58
CA ILE A 156 -1.16 14.09 1.63
C ILE A 156 -0.10 14.24 0.55
N THR A 157 1.16 14.21 0.94
CA THR A 157 2.30 14.52 0.08
C THR A 157 2.95 13.28 -0.51
N GLY A 158 2.81 12.10 0.11
CA GLY A 158 3.50 10.88 -0.30
C GLY A 158 4.98 10.85 0.06
N GLN A 159 5.45 11.78 0.90
CA GLN A 159 6.81 11.78 1.41
C GLN A 159 7.05 10.54 2.29
N VAL A 160 8.10 9.77 1.99
CA VAL A 160 8.56 8.71 2.89
C VAL A 160 9.11 9.34 4.17
N LEU A 161 8.41 9.15 5.28
CA LEU A 161 8.80 9.61 6.61
C LEU A 161 9.71 8.60 7.29
N ASP A 162 9.39 7.31 7.15
CA ASP A 162 10.18 6.22 7.70
C ASP A 162 10.23 5.04 6.71
N LYS A 163 11.40 4.42 6.57
CA LYS A 163 11.61 3.14 5.86
C LYS A 163 12.16 2.14 6.86
N VAL A 164 11.32 1.23 7.32
CA VAL A 164 11.64 0.26 8.37
C VAL A 164 12.02 -1.07 7.73
N SER A 165 13.31 -1.42 7.81
CA SER A 165 13.84 -2.68 7.28
C SER A 165 13.56 -3.84 8.23
N THR A 166 13.08 -4.96 7.70
CA THR A 166 13.02 -6.24 8.42
C THR A 166 14.38 -6.91 8.58
N GLY A 167 15.36 -6.50 7.77
CA GLY A 167 16.66 -7.17 7.66
C GLY A 167 16.59 -8.56 7.02
N VAL A 168 15.40 -8.99 6.58
CA VAL A 168 15.17 -10.32 6.00
C VAL A 168 14.90 -10.18 4.51
N GLY A 169 15.45 -11.10 3.72
CA GLY A 169 15.29 -11.16 2.27
C GLY A 169 16.58 -10.87 1.52
N THR A 170 16.72 -11.47 0.34
CA THR A 170 17.85 -11.24 -0.58
C THR A 170 17.35 -11.22 -2.01
N THR A 171 18.23 -10.90 -2.97
CA THR A 171 17.89 -10.96 -4.40
C THR A 171 17.61 -12.39 -4.90
N VAL A 172 18.05 -13.42 -4.17
CA VAL A 172 17.79 -14.84 -4.50
C VAL A 172 16.54 -15.34 -3.79
N THR A 173 16.38 -14.98 -2.52
CA THR A 173 15.26 -15.36 -1.64
C THR A 173 14.62 -14.11 -1.06
N PRO A 174 13.82 -13.37 -1.84
CA PRO A 174 13.21 -12.13 -1.36
C PRO A 174 12.24 -12.41 -0.21
N SER A 175 12.11 -11.46 0.71
CA SER A 175 11.20 -11.58 1.86
C SER A 175 9.75 -11.65 1.41
N GLY A 176 9.35 -10.81 0.44
CA GLY A 176 7.98 -10.78 -0.05
C GLY A 176 6.96 -10.28 0.98
N LEU A 177 7.36 -9.36 1.87
CA LEU A 177 6.47 -8.70 2.82
C LEU A 177 5.35 -7.97 2.07
N MET A 178 4.11 -8.43 2.24
CA MET A 178 2.96 -7.98 1.44
C MET A 178 1.78 -7.49 2.30
N ARG A 179 0.87 -8.38 2.71
CA ARG A 179 -0.33 -7.95 3.42
C ARG A 179 -0.01 -7.59 4.86
N GLN A 180 -0.65 -6.53 5.31
CA GLN A 180 -0.46 -5.94 6.63
C GLN A 180 -1.80 -5.51 7.23
N GLY A 181 -1.85 -5.43 8.56
CA GLY A 181 -3.02 -5.01 9.32
C GLY A 181 -2.63 -3.99 10.40
N GLY A 182 -3.31 -2.84 10.40
CA GLY A 182 -3.18 -1.86 11.47
C GLY A 182 -4.00 -2.24 12.69
N TYR A 183 -3.47 -1.91 13.87
CA TYR A 183 -4.16 -1.99 15.15
C TYR A 183 -4.39 -0.58 15.70
N PHE A 184 -5.66 -0.31 16.00
CA PHE A 184 -6.14 0.98 16.48
C PHE A 184 -6.86 0.74 17.81
N LYS A 185 -6.22 1.03 18.94
CA LYS A 185 -6.78 0.71 20.26
C LYS A 185 -8.18 1.30 20.48
N ALA A 186 -8.40 2.52 19.99
CA ALA A 186 -9.67 3.23 20.07
C ALA A 186 -10.16 3.67 18.68
N GLY A 187 -10.06 2.79 17.67
CA GLY A 187 -10.31 3.11 16.26
C GLY A 187 -11.66 3.76 15.92
N LEU A 188 -12.69 3.55 16.75
CA LEU A 188 -14.01 4.18 16.59
C LEU A 188 -14.04 5.66 17.03
N VAL A 189 -13.10 6.08 17.86
CA VAL A 189 -13.00 7.43 18.43
C VAL A 189 -11.83 8.19 17.80
N ASP A 190 -10.74 7.48 17.57
CA ASP A 190 -9.51 8.04 17.06
C ASP A 190 -8.83 7.03 16.11
N ALA A 191 -8.51 7.48 14.89
CA ALA A 191 -7.73 6.74 13.91
C ALA A 191 -6.24 6.63 14.29
N LYS A 192 -5.89 6.68 15.57
CA LYS A 192 -4.54 6.50 16.08
C LYS A 192 -4.11 5.04 15.92
N MET A 193 -3.11 4.84 15.08
CA MET A 193 -2.52 3.55 14.77
C MET A 193 -1.35 3.29 15.72
N ASP A 194 -1.50 2.35 16.63
CA ASP A 194 -0.47 2.01 17.62
C ASP A 194 0.52 0.99 17.05
N PHE A 195 0.01 -0.02 16.33
CA PHE A 195 0.84 -1.07 15.73
C PHE A 195 0.41 -1.37 14.30
N VAL A 196 1.35 -1.82 13.47
CA VAL A 196 1.04 -2.50 12.21
C VAL A 196 1.72 -3.86 12.21
N TYR A 197 0.98 -4.88 11.80
CA TYR A 197 1.44 -6.26 11.72
C TYR A 197 1.56 -6.66 10.25
N GLY A 198 2.62 -7.39 9.92
CA GLY A 198 2.83 -7.90 8.56
C GLY A 198 3.47 -9.28 8.59
N GLY A 199 3.20 -10.07 7.56
CA GLY A 199 3.81 -11.38 7.35
C GLY A 199 4.61 -11.42 6.05
N ASP A 200 5.63 -12.26 6.01
CA ASP A 200 6.47 -12.46 4.81
C ASP A 200 6.49 -13.92 4.31
N LEU A 201 7.08 -14.13 3.13
CA LEU A 201 7.18 -15.45 2.51
C LEU A 201 8.19 -16.38 3.19
N GLN A 202 8.98 -15.86 4.13
CA GLN A 202 9.86 -16.64 4.99
C GLN A 202 9.19 -17.03 6.32
N GLY A 203 7.87 -16.83 6.42
CA GLY A 203 7.07 -17.19 7.58
C GLY A 203 7.26 -16.30 8.79
N ASN A 204 7.93 -15.15 8.64
CA ASN A 204 8.12 -14.23 9.76
C ASN A 204 6.88 -13.38 9.97
N VAL A 205 6.52 -13.20 11.24
CA VAL A 205 5.50 -12.25 11.70
C VAL A 205 6.22 -11.05 12.30
N TRP A 206 5.91 -9.88 11.76
CA TRP A 206 6.50 -8.61 12.15
C TRP A 206 5.45 -7.72 12.79
N ARG A 207 5.89 -6.91 13.75
CA ARG A 207 5.11 -5.79 14.30
C ARG A 207 5.96 -4.54 14.28
N ILE A 208 5.45 -3.47 13.70
CA ILE A 208 6.00 -2.12 13.88
C ILE A 208 5.21 -1.39 14.96
N ASP A 209 5.93 -0.77 15.88
CA ASP A 209 5.41 0.11 16.92
C ASP A 209 5.45 1.56 16.41
N MET A 210 4.26 2.13 16.20
CA MET A 210 4.08 3.48 15.66
C MET A 210 4.07 4.55 16.76
N SER A 211 4.23 4.15 18.03
CA SER A 211 4.29 5.05 19.19
C SER A 211 5.69 5.58 19.49
N THR A 212 6.70 5.12 18.74
CA THR A 212 8.10 5.58 18.82
C THR A 212 8.54 6.30 17.55
N SER A 213 9.57 7.13 17.67
CA SER A 213 10.20 7.83 16.53
C SER A 213 11.72 7.54 16.51
N PRO A 214 12.24 6.80 15.51
CA PRO A 214 11.51 6.14 14.42
C PRO A 214 10.63 4.98 14.93
N PRO A 215 9.67 4.47 14.11
CA PRO A 215 8.89 3.30 14.46
C PRO A 215 9.79 2.08 14.75
N ALA A 216 9.55 1.41 15.88
CA ALA A 216 10.37 0.28 16.30
C ALA A 216 9.85 -1.04 15.72
N LEU A 217 10.74 -1.82 15.11
CA LEU A 217 10.41 -3.15 14.58
C LEU A 217 10.60 -4.25 15.64
N MET A 218 9.65 -5.17 15.70
CA MET A 218 9.73 -6.41 16.45
C MET A 218 9.51 -7.62 15.53
N HIS A 219 10.43 -8.58 15.59
CA HIS A 219 10.20 -9.95 15.10
C HIS A 219 9.38 -10.70 16.14
N MET A 220 8.14 -11.07 15.83
CA MET A 220 7.25 -11.73 16.78
C MET A 220 7.43 -13.24 16.79
N ALA A 221 7.52 -13.84 15.61
CA ALA A 221 7.62 -15.28 15.43
C ALA A 221 8.09 -15.64 14.01
N THR A 222 8.55 -16.87 13.84
CA THR A 222 8.68 -17.53 12.53
C THR A 222 7.79 -18.76 12.51
N LEU A 223 6.82 -18.80 11.59
CA LEU A 223 5.90 -19.92 11.41
C LEU A 223 6.59 -21.01 10.57
N LYS A 224 6.56 -22.24 11.07
CA LYS A 224 7.18 -23.41 10.45
C LYS A 224 6.26 -24.62 10.50
N ASP A 225 6.38 -25.50 9.52
CA ASP A 225 5.71 -26.81 9.53
C ASP A 225 6.38 -27.78 10.52
N GLY A 226 5.82 -28.99 10.65
CA GLY A 226 6.36 -30.03 11.53
C GLY A 226 7.76 -30.55 11.15
N ALA A 227 8.23 -30.26 9.93
CA ALA A 227 9.58 -30.58 9.45
C ALA A 227 10.55 -29.39 9.61
N GLY A 228 10.09 -28.24 10.11
CA GLY A 228 10.88 -27.04 10.30
C GLY A 228 11.00 -26.13 9.08
N ASN A 229 10.26 -26.40 8.00
CA ASN A 229 10.24 -25.53 6.83
C ASN A 229 9.40 -24.27 7.10
N PRO A 230 9.86 -23.07 6.71
CA PRO A 230 9.07 -21.86 6.83
C PRO A 230 7.72 -21.94 6.09
N GLN A 231 6.66 -21.41 6.70
CA GLN A 231 5.34 -21.32 6.10
C GLN A 231 5.06 -19.90 5.61
N PRO A 232 4.98 -19.64 4.30
CA PRO A 232 4.74 -18.32 3.75
C PRO A 232 3.45 -17.68 4.25
N ILE A 233 3.49 -16.39 4.62
CA ILE A 233 2.32 -15.63 5.08
C ILE A 233 1.93 -14.62 3.99
N SER A 234 0.81 -14.87 3.32
CA SER A 234 0.26 -14.00 2.27
C SER A 234 -1.09 -13.38 2.63
N VAL A 235 -1.64 -13.70 3.80
CA VAL A 235 -2.92 -13.18 4.27
C VAL A 235 -2.71 -12.00 5.21
N ARG A 236 -3.69 -11.08 5.24
CA ARG A 236 -3.68 -9.95 6.15
C ARG A 236 -3.84 -10.46 7.59
N PRO A 237 -2.92 -10.13 8.52
CA PRO A 237 -3.13 -10.40 9.93
C PRO A 237 -4.39 -9.70 10.44
N VAL A 238 -5.20 -10.42 11.23
CA VAL A 238 -6.36 -9.86 11.92
C VAL A 238 -6.02 -9.72 13.40
N VAL A 239 -6.29 -8.54 13.95
CA VAL A 239 -6.02 -8.23 15.35
C VAL A 239 -7.35 -7.91 16.03
N THR A 240 -7.55 -8.43 17.23
CA THR A 240 -8.75 -8.19 18.03
C THR A 240 -8.38 -7.88 19.47
N ASN A 241 -9.21 -7.09 20.15
CA ASN A 241 -9.15 -6.93 21.60
C ASN A 241 -10.14 -7.92 22.22
N LEU A 242 -9.68 -8.66 23.22
CA LEU A 242 -10.54 -9.44 24.11
C LEU A 242 -11.02 -8.55 25.26
#